data_AF-A0AAN2BM63-F1
#
_entry.id   AF-A0AAN2BM63-F1
#
_cell.length_a   1.000
_cell.length_b   1.000
_cell.length_c   1.000
_cell.angle_alpha   90.00
_cell.angle_beta   90.00
_cell.angle_gamma   90.00
#
_symmetry.space_group_name_H-M   'P 1'
#
loop_
_entity.id
_entity.type
_entity.pdbx_description
1 polymer ?
#
loop_
_entity_poly.entity_id
_entity_poly.type
_entity_poly.pdbx_seq_one_letter_code
_entity_poly.pdbx_strand_id
1 'polypeptide(L)'
;MPYTWKNNIACTAVYKIMERDDRMNQFEAIVIPFDDAKSLKISDLPFFPSASSADVAERAAKQFGATFFKFVAQDYVVYAETSTERVRDMFNAIVNVLMNPNKTLLDLAEIVDSKLIFSDERDEG
;
A
#
# COMPACT_ATOMS: atom_id res chain seq x y z
N MET A 1 -10.12 -16.78 5.72
CA MET A 1 -9.85 -17.11 4.30
C MET A 1 -8.68 -16.24 3.85
N PRO A 2 -7.79 -16.72 2.97
CA PRO A 2 -6.71 -15.88 2.45
C PRO A 2 -7.30 -14.68 1.67
N TYR A 3 -6.73 -13.49 1.86
CA TYR A 3 -7.11 -12.31 1.09
C TYR A 3 -6.89 -12.55 -0.41
N THR A 4 -7.80 -12.06 -1.25
CA THR A 4 -7.78 -12.32 -2.69
C THR A 4 -7.66 -11.02 -3.46
N TRP A 5 -6.65 -10.92 -4.32
CA TRP A 5 -6.51 -9.81 -5.25
C TRP A 5 -7.69 -9.80 -6.23
N LYS A 6 -8.41 -8.68 -6.29
CA LYS A 6 -9.62 -8.51 -7.10
C LYS A 6 -9.80 -7.04 -7.46
N ASN A 7 -10.70 -6.73 -8.39
CA ASN A 7 -11.09 -5.35 -8.71
C ASN A 7 -11.98 -4.75 -7.60
N ASN A 8 -11.45 -4.61 -6.38
CA ASN A 8 -12.02 -3.79 -5.31
C ASN A 8 -11.23 -2.50 -5.16
N ILE A 9 -11.76 -1.57 -4.36
CA ILE A 9 -11.11 -0.26 -4.16
C ILE A 9 -9.73 -0.42 -3.51
N ALA A 10 -9.56 -1.34 -2.55
CA ALA A 10 -8.27 -1.58 -1.90
C ALA A 10 -7.15 -1.98 -2.88
N CYS A 11 -7.36 -3.04 -3.68
CA CYS A 11 -6.35 -3.51 -4.64
C CYS A 11 -6.12 -2.48 -5.75
N THR A 12 -7.20 -1.81 -6.20
CA THR A 12 -7.11 -0.76 -7.22
C THR A 12 -6.31 0.44 -6.72
N ALA A 13 -6.55 0.88 -5.47
CA ALA A 13 -5.83 1.97 -4.85
C ALA A 13 -4.34 1.68 -4.72
N VAL A 14 -4.00 0.49 -4.23
CA VAL A 14 -2.61 0.03 -4.13
C VAL A 14 -1.95 0.05 -5.49
N TYR A 15 -2.56 -0.58 -6.50
CA TYR A 15 -2.02 -0.63 -7.85
C TYR A 15 -1.82 0.77 -8.46
N LYS A 16 -2.86 1.61 -8.43
CA LYS A 16 -2.83 2.93 -9.08
C LYS A 16 -1.85 3.90 -8.42
N ILE A 17 -1.67 3.82 -7.10
CA ILE A 17 -0.68 4.67 -6.41
C ILE A 17 0.74 4.23 -6.77
N MET A 18 0.97 2.93 -6.91
CA MET A 18 2.26 2.36 -7.30
C MET A 18 2.59 2.62 -8.78
N GLU A 19 1.59 2.57 -9.67
CA GLU A 19 1.75 2.78 -11.11
C GLU A 19 2.03 4.24 -11.48
N ARG A 20 1.43 5.20 -10.75
CA ARG A 20 1.39 6.60 -11.20
C ARG A 20 2.74 7.32 -11.17
N ASP A 21 3.12 7.83 -12.35
CA ASP A 21 4.29 8.68 -12.62
C ASP A 21 4.37 9.93 -11.74
N ASP A 22 3.24 10.59 -11.48
CA ASP A 22 3.15 11.79 -10.65
C ASP A 22 3.19 11.53 -9.14
N ARG A 23 3.40 10.27 -8.74
CA ARG A 23 3.31 9.84 -7.33
C ARG A 23 4.54 9.09 -6.91
N MET A 24 4.47 7.77 -7.03
CA MET A 24 5.51 6.87 -6.53
C MET A 24 6.24 6.24 -7.70
N ASN A 25 5.55 5.94 -8.80
CA ASN A 25 6.07 5.19 -9.94
C ASN A 25 7.03 4.06 -9.56
N GLN A 26 6.50 3.03 -8.92
CA GLN A 26 7.27 1.85 -8.54
C GLN A 26 7.30 0.78 -9.62
N PHE A 27 6.57 0.96 -10.71
CA PHE A 27 6.58 0.05 -11.86
C PHE A 27 7.58 0.48 -12.94
N GLU A 28 8.16 1.68 -12.80
CA GLU A 28 9.10 2.29 -13.74
C GLU A 28 8.54 2.29 -15.19
N ALA A 29 9.42 2.13 -16.20
CA ALA A 29 9.05 2.05 -17.62
C ALA A 29 8.39 0.72 -18.01
N ILE A 30 8.09 -0.16 -17.05
CA ILE A 30 7.54 -1.49 -17.30
C ILE A 30 6.06 -1.47 -16.96
N VAL A 31 5.23 -1.80 -17.95
CA VAL A 31 3.78 -1.95 -17.73
C VAL A 31 3.55 -3.27 -17.01
N ILE A 32 3.29 -3.21 -15.70
CA ILE A 32 2.90 -4.38 -14.90
C ILE A 32 1.38 -4.52 -14.96
N PRO A 33 0.83 -5.63 -15.51
CA PRO A 33 -0.61 -5.85 -15.52
C PRO A 33 -1.20 -5.93 -14.10
N PHE A 34 -2.43 -5.44 -13.91
CA PHE A 34 -3.11 -5.43 -12.61
C PHE A 34 -3.15 -6.81 -11.94
N ASP A 35 -3.44 -7.87 -12.69
CA ASP A 35 -3.58 -9.23 -12.16
C ASP A 35 -2.25 -9.86 -11.72
N ASP A 36 -1.14 -9.36 -12.27
CA ASP A 36 0.22 -9.84 -11.99
C ASP A 36 0.86 -9.09 -10.81
N ALA A 37 0.43 -7.84 -10.58
CA ALA A 37 0.93 -6.97 -9.52
C ALA A 37 0.82 -7.59 -8.12
N LYS A 38 -0.18 -8.46 -7.88
CA LYS A 38 -0.37 -9.17 -6.60
C LYS A 38 0.87 -9.95 -6.14
N SER A 39 1.68 -10.40 -7.08
CA SER A 39 2.85 -11.25 -6.83
C SER A 39 4.15 -10.46 -6.65
N LEU A 40 4.12 -9.16 -6.95
CA LEU A 40 5.29 -8.32 -6.86
C LEU A 40 5.74 -8.18 -5.41
N LYS A 41 6.99 -8.53 -5.14
CA LYS A 41 7.54 -8.44 -3.80
C LYS A 41 7.93 -7.00 -3.49
N ILE A 42 7.87 -6.66 -2.21
CA ILE A 42 8.35 -5.37 -1.73
C ILE A 42 9.84 -5.19 -2.07
N SER A 43 10.65 -6.25 -2.02
CA SER A 43 12.06 -6.20 -2.40
C SER A 43 12.33 -5.81 -3.86
N ASP A 44 11.35 -6.01 -4.73
CA ASP A 44 11.47 -5.79 -6.17
C ASP A 44 11.09 -4.35 -6.55
N LEU A 45 10.59 -3.56 -5.58
CA LEU A 45 10.18 -2.18 -5.79
C LEU A 45 11.39 -1.23 -5.69
N PRO A 46 11.49 -0.20 -6.55
CA PRO A 46 12.62 0.73 -6.59
C PRO A 46 12.93 1.43 -5.25
N PHE A 47 11.93 1.67 -4.40
CA PHE A 47 12.17 2.29 -3.10
C PHE A 47 12.93 1.39 -2.11
N PHE A 48 12.91 0.07 -2.31
CA PHE A 48 13.42 -0.88 -1.32
C PHE A 48 14.96 -0.94 -1.36
N PRO A 49 15.64 -0.60 -0.25
CA PRO A 49 17.09 -0.49 -0.27
C PRO A 49 17.74 -1.87 -0.04
N SER A 50 17.94 -2.61 -1.14
CA SER A 50 18.40 -4.01 -1.20
C SER A 50 19.73 -4.33 -0.50
N ALA A 51 20.59 -3.33 -0.26
CA ALA A 51 21.91 -3.49 0.36
C ALA A 51 22.18 -2.45 1.47
N SER A 52 21.21 -2.20 2.35
CA SER A 52 21.29 -1.17 3.38
C SER A 52 21.16 -1.71 4.80
N SER A 53 21.53 -0.90 5.80
CA SER A 53 21.30 -1.24 7.21
C SER A 53 19.81 -1.26 7.55
N ALA A 54 19.44 -1.98 8.61
CA ALA A 54 18.06 -2.03 9.09
C ALA A 54 17.46 -0.63 9.32
N ASP A 55 18.25 0.31 9.85
CA ASP A 55 17.83 1.70 10.07
C ASP A 55 17.50 2.44 8.76
N VAL A 56 18.22 2.16 7.67
CA VAL A 56 17.97 2.76 6.35
C VAL A 56 16.71 2.17 5.74
N ALA A 57 16.54 0.85 5.82
CA ALA A 57 15.31 0.17 5.37
C ALA A 57 14.07 0.68 6.13
N GLU A 58 14.17 0.87 7.44
CA GLU A 58 13.09 1.41 8.26
C GLU A 58 12.73 2.85 7.87
N ARG A 59 13.73 3.72 7.66
CA ARG A 59 13.50 5.11 7.22
C ARG A 59 12.85 5.16 5.84
N ALA A 60 13.33 4.35 4.90
CA ALA A 60 12.77 4.24 3.55
C ALA A 60 11.31 3.76 3.62
N ALA A 61 11.02 2.70 4.37
CA ALA A 61 9.68 2.17 4.56
C ALA A 61 8.73 3.20 5.21
N LYS A 62 9.19 3.96 6.22
CA LYS A 62 8.41 5.03 6.85
C LYS A 62 8.10 6.17 5.90
N GLN A 63 9.09 6.65 5.15
CA GLN A 63 8.92 7.72 4.17
C GLN A 63 7.98 7.30 3.04
N PHE A 64 8.16 6.08 2.53
CA PHE A 64 7.31 5.49 1.52
C PHE A 64 5.88 5.31 2.04
N GLY A 65 5.72 4.67 3.20
CA GLY A 65 4.42 4.43 3.83
C GLY A 65 3.65 5.71 4.11
N ALA A 66 4.32 6.79 4.51
CA ALA A 66 3.67 8.08 4.75
C ALA A 66 3.14 8.69 3.45
N THR A 67 3.92 8.58 2.38
CA THR A 67 3.55 9.07 1.05
C THR A 67 2.42 8.25 0.44
N PHE A 68 2.52 6.92 0.52
CA PHE A 68 1.49 6.00 0.11
C PHE A 68 0.18 6.29 0.84
N PHE A 69 0.22 6.35 2.17
CA PHE A 69 -0.95 6.62 3.00
C PHE A 69 -1.60 7.96 2.66
N LYS A 70 -0.80 9.01 2.45
CA LYS A 70 -1.29 10.32 2.00
C LYS A 70 -2.07 10.21 0.69
N PHE A 71 -1.54 9.50 -0.31
CA PHE A 71 -2.22 9.36 -1.60
C PHE A 71 -3.47 8.49 -1.53
N VAL A 72 -3.47 7.43 -0.72
CA VAL A 72 -4.68 6.63 -0.47
C VAL A 72 -5.79 7.52 0.12
N ALA A 73 -5.45 8.29 1.15
CA ALA A 73 -6.40 9.18 1.82
C ALA A 73 -6.93 10.30 0.91
N GLN A 74 -6.08 10.82 0.01
CA GLN A 74 -6.47 11.89 -0.92
C GLN A 74 -7.38 11.41 -2.04
N ASP A 75 -7.14 10.23 -2.61
CA ASP A 75 -7.81 9.79 -3.83
C ASP A 75 -9.06 8.97 -3.60
N TYR A 76 -9.05 8.11 -2.58
CA TYR A 76 -10.06 7.08 -2.43
C TYR A 76 -11.08 7.41 -1.35
N VAL A 77 -11.15 8.69 -0.94
CA VAL A 77 -12.04 9.23 0.09
C VAL A 77 -12.22 8.22 1.20
N VAL A 78 -11.11 7.92 1.87
CA VAL A 78 -11.17 7.17 3.13
C VAL A 78 -11.99 8.04 4.07
N TYR A 79 -13.15 7.55 4.52
CA TYR A 79 -13.86 8.20 5.60
C TYR A 79 -12.94 8.08 6.82
N ALA A 80 -12.14 9.12 7.04
CA ALA A 80 -11.12 9.11 8.07
C ALA A 80 -11.83 8.88 9.40
N GLU A 81 -11.71 7.67 9.94
CA GLU A 81 -11.95 7.49 11.35
C GLU A 81 -11.01 8.45 12.07
N THR A 82 -11.58 9.47 12.69
CA THR A 82 -10.85 10.59 13.29
C THR A 82 -10.04 10.17 14.52
N SER A 83 -10.03 8.89 14.87
CA SER A 83 -9.17 8.35 15.91
C SER A 83 -7.72 8.30 15.43
N THR A 84 -6.91 9.22 15.96
CA THR A 84 -5.45 9.27 15.83
C THR A 84 -4.78 7.92 16.07
N GLU A 85 -5.36 7.07 16.93
CA GLU A 85 -4.84 5.73 17.24
C GLU A 85 -4.96 4.79 16.04
N ARG A 86 -6.13 4.72 15.39
CA ARG A 86 -6.33 3.85 14.21
C ARG A 86 -5.52 4.29 13.01
N VAL A 87 -5.37 5.61 12.80
CA VAL A 87 -4.48 6.14 11.76
C VAL A 87 -3.03 5.73 12.01
N ARG A 88 -2.57 5.79 13.27
CA ARG A 88 -1.23 5.34 13.65
C ARG A 88 -1.06 3.83 13.47
N ASP A 89 -2.05 3.04 13.87
CA ASP A 89 -2.02 1.59 13.73
C ASP A 89 -1.95 1.16 12.27
N MET A 90 -2.72 1.81 11.40
CA MET A 90 -2.67 1.58 9.96
C MET A 90 -1.30 1.95 9.38
N PHE A 91 -0.78 3.12 9.72
CA PHE A 91 0.55 3.54 9.28
C PHE A 91 1.62 2.52 9.70
N ASN A 92 1.58 2.07 10.96
CA ASN A 92 2.50 1.04 11.46
C ASN A 92 2.34 -0.28 10.72
N ALA A 93 1.10 -0.70 10.42
CA ALA A 93 0.83 -1.92 9.66
C ALA A 93 1.39 -1.85 8.24
N ILE A 94 1.20 -0.72 7.54
CA ILE A 94 1.79 -0.47 6.21
C ILE A 94 3.32 -0.54 6.30
N VAL A 95 3.93 0.17 7.24
CA VAL A 95 5.40 0.16 7.43
C VAL A 95 5.92 -1.25 7.68
N ASN A 96 5.23 -2.05 8.51
CA ASN A 96 5.63 -3.43 8.79
C ASN A 96 5.63 -4.31 7.53
N VAL A 97 4.66 -4.12 6.62
CA VAL A 97 4.65 -4.81 5.33
C VAL A 97 5.82 -4.35 4.47
N LEU A 98 6.04 -3.03 4.38
CA LEU A 98 7.10 -2.43 3.56
C LEU A 98 8.53 -2.75 4.04
N MET A 99 8.70 -3.11 5.31
CA MET A 99 9.98 -3.54 5.86
C MET A 99 10.30 -5.01 5.57
N ASN A 100 9.32 -5.81 5.14
CA ASN A 100 9.52 -7.23 4.91
C ASN A 100 9.72 -7.52 3.41
N PRO A 101 10.92 -7.91 2.97
CA PRO A 101 11.22 -8.13 1.55
C PRO A 101 10.40 -9.26 0.92
N ASN A 102 9.91 -10.20 1.72
CA ASN A 102 9.13 -11.35 1.22
C ASN A 102 7.63 -11.06 1.11
N LYS A 103 7.18 -9.92 1.62
CA LYS A 103 5.79 -9.49 1.47
C LYS A 103 5.56 -8.98 0.07
N THR A 104 4.29 -8.98 -0.33
CA THR A 104 3.84 -8.65 -1.67
C THR A 104 2.86 -7.48 -1.66
N LEU A 105 2.55 -6.94 -2.84
CA LEU A 105 1.47 -5.97 -2.97
C LEU A 105 0.10 -6.52 -2.52
N LEU A 106 -0.12 -7.84 -2.61
CA LEU A 106 -1.32 -8.48 -2.04
C LEU A 106 -1.40 -8.29 -0.53
N ASP A 107 -0.29 -8.47 0.19
CA ASP A 107 -0.25 -8.25 1.64
C ASP A 107 -0.53 -6.78 1.98
N LEU A 108 -0.01 -5.86 1.17
CA LEU A 108 -0.28 -4.43 1.35
C LEU A 108 -1.76 -4.11 1.11
N ALA A 109 -2.36 -4.70 0.07
CA ALA A 109 -3.79 -4.55 -0.20
C ALA A 109 -4.67 -5.15 0.88
N GLU A 110 -4.29 -6.27 1.50
CA GLU A 110 -4.99 -6.84 2.65
C GLU A 110 -4.99 -5.88 3.85
N ILE A 111 -3.87 -5.21 4.13
CA ILE A 111 -3.80 -4.19 5.19
C ILE A 111 -4.70 -3.00 4.86
N VAL A 112 -4.68 -2.53 3.61
CA VAL A 112 -5.52 -1.44 3.15
C VAL A 112 -7.01 -1.80 3.28
N ASP A 113 -7.42 -2.95 2.78
CA ASP A 113 -8.82 -3.45 2.82
C ASP A 113 -9.33 -3.68 4.25
N SER A 114 -8.48 -4.23 5.12
CA SER A 114 -8.90 -4.53 6.51
C SER A 114 -8.91 -3.32 7.44
N LYS A 115 -8.27 -2.21 7.06
CA LYS A 115 -8.09 -1.02 7.91
C LYS A 115 -8.76 0.24 7.37
N LEU A 116 -9.10 0.28 6.09
CA LEU A 116 -9.76 1.40 5.45
C LEU A 116 -11.20 1.03 5.10
N ILE A 117 -12.13 1.87 5.54
CA ILE A 117 -13.52 1.79 5.10
C ILE A 117 -13.64 2.69 3.87
N PHE A 118 -13.96 2.07 2.74
CA PHE A 118 -14.17 2.79 1.50
C PHE A 118 -15.62 3.27 1.39
N SER A 119 -15.83 4.31 0.58
CA SER A 119 -17.14 4.97 0.47
C SER A 119 -18.24 4.07 -0.12
N ASP A 120 -17.87 3.09 -0.94
CA ASP A 120 -18.77 2.09 -1.54
C ASP A 120 -19.28 1.03 -0.55
N GLU A 121 -18.55 0.76 0.54
CA GLU A 121 -18.94 -0.22 1.56
C GLU A 121 -20.00 0.31 2.54
N ARG A 122 -20.35 1.60 2.44
CA ARG A 122 -21.28 2.25 3.37
C ARG A 122 -22.72 2.35 2.84
N ASP A 123 -22.91 2.40 1.53
CA ASP A 123 -24.26 2.51 0.94
C ASP A 123 -25.05 1.18 0.97
N GLU A 124 -24.43 0.09 1.45
CA GLU A 124 -25.09 -1.20 1.73
C GLU A 124 -25.44 -1.41 3.22
N GLY A 125 -25.28 -0.39 4.08
CA GLY A 125 -25.51 -0.44 5.53
C GLY A 125 -26.74 0.30 6.04
#